data_AF-A0A9W9YLM5-F1
#
_entry.id   AF-A0A9W9YLM5-F1
#
_cell.length_a   1.000
_cell.length_b   1.000
_cell.length_c   1.000
_cell.angle_alpha   90.00
_cell.angle_beta   90.00
_cell.angle_gamma   90.00
#
_symmetry.space_group_name_H-M   'P 1'
#
loop_
_entity.id
_entity.type
_entity.pdbx_description
1 polymer ?
#
loop_
_entity_poly.entity_id
_entity_poly.type
_entity_poly.pdbx_seq_one_letter_code
_entity_poly.pdbx_strand_id
1 'polypeptide(L)'
;MLLRNADAQCHQMISHLLRTHLFMEPIAVATRRQLPSLHPLWKLLSPHLRGTLAIDTFGRHVLLPAGGVADLVLSIGGGGLNV
;
A
#
# COMPACT_ATOMS: atom_id res chain seq x y z
N MET A 1 -9.47 17.39 18.95
CA MET A 1 -9.12 15.96 18.87
C MET A 1 -9.75 15.27 17.67
N LEU A 2 -11.01 15.53 17.32
CA LEU A 2 -11.70 14.93 16.16
C LEU A 2 -11.01 15.17 14.81
N LEU A 3 -10.62 16.41 14.50
CA LEU A 3 -9.95 16.73 13.22
C LEU A 3 -8.67 15.90 13.02
N ARG A 4 -7.85 15.76 14.07
CA ARG A 4 -6.61 14.96 14.00
C ARG A 4 -6.90 13.47 13.85
N ASN A 5 -7.97 12.96 14.45
CA ASN A 5 -8.38 11.58 14.24
C ASN A 5 -8.81 11.34 12.79
N ALA A 6 -9.66 12.20 12.24
CA ALA A 6 -10.10 12.11 10.85
C ALA A 6 -8.92 12.21 9.86
N ASP A 7 -7.99 13.14 10.11
CA ASP A 7 -6.76 13.26 9.31
C ASP A 7 -5.92 11.99 9.36
N ALA A 8 -5.75 11.37 10.54
CA ALA A 8 -5.02 10.11 10.66
C ALA A 8 -5.66 8.97 9.84
N GLN A 9 -7.00 8.88 9.79
CA GLN A 9 -7.69 7.87 8.98
C GLN A 9 -7.44 8.11 7.49
N CYS A 10 -7.62 9.35 7.02
CA CYS A 10 -7.40 9.74 5.63
C CYS A 10 -5.93 9.54 5.23
N HIS A 11 -5.00 9.95 6.09
CA HIS A 11 -3.58 9.82 5.86
C HIS A 11 -3.17 8.36 5.69
N GLN A 12 -3.55 7.48 6.63
CA GLN A 12 -3.13 6.08 6.57
C GLN A 12 -3.78 5.32 5.41
N MET A 13 -5.07 5.52 5.16
CA MET A 13 -5.80 4.71 4.17
C MET A 13 -5.65 5.24 2.74
N ILE A 14 -5.67 6.57 2.56
CA ILE A 14 -5.68 7.19 1.22
C ILE A 14 -4.28 7.66 0.86
N SER A 15 -3.70 8.56 1.65
CA SER A 15 -2.43 9.19 1.28
C SER A 15 -1.25 8.24 1.35
N HIS A 16 -1.26 7.30 2.30
CA HIS A 16 -0.22 6.31 2.49
C HIS A 16 -0.59 5.02 1.73
N LEU A 17 -1.51 4.20 2.24
CA LEU A 17 -1.78 2.88 1.64
C LEU A 17 -2.16 2.96 0.15
N LEU A 18 -3.19 3.73 -0.22
CA LEU A 18 -3.64 3.77 -1.61
C LEU A 18 -2.61 4.46 -2.53
N ARG A 19 -2.21 5.69 -2.22
CA ARG A 19 -1.42 6.52 -3.14
C ARG A 19 0.06 6.15 -3.19
N THR A 20 0.63 5.51 -2.17
CA THR A 20 2.04 5.10 -2.20
C THR A 20 2.20 3.60 -2.42
N HIS A 21 1.50 2.76 -1.67
CA HIS A 21 1.69 1.31 -1.76
C HIS A 21 0.93 0.73 -2.95
N LEU A 22 -0.41 0.76 -2.90
CA LEU A 22 -1.25 0.10 -3.90
C LEU A 22 -1.16 0.73 -5.30
N PHE A 23 -0.77 2.00 -5.40
CA PHE A 23 -0.48 2.63 -6.68
C PHE A 23 0.86 2.18 -7.28
N MET A 24 1.90 1.97 -6.46
CA MET A 24 3.23 1.56 -6.93
C MET A 24 3.32 0.06 -7.20
N GLU A 25 2.52 -0.75 -6.51
CA GLU A 25 2.48 -2.19 -6.70
C GLU A 25 2.25 -2.64 -8.16
N PRO A 26 1.21 -2.17 -8.88
CA PRO A 26 1.02 -2.54 -10.29
C PRO A 26 2.14 -2.03 -11.19
N ILE A 27 2.78 -0.89 -10.86
CA ILE A 27 3.96 -0.40 -11.58
C ILE A 27 5.13 -1.38 -11.39
N ALA A 28 5.31 -1.91 -10.18
CA ALA A 28 6.30 -2.94 -9.89
C ALA A 28 6.01 -4.24 -10.65
N VAL A 29 4.77 -4.73 -10.62
CA VAL A 29 4.34 -5.92 -11.37
C VAL A 29 4.56 -5.76 -12.87
N ALA A 30 4.11 -4.65 -13.45
CA ALA A 30 4.24 -4.37 -14.87
C ALA A 30 5.71 -4.27 -15.29
N THR A 31 6.53 -3.54 -14.53
CA THR A 31 7.98 -3.45 -14.76
C THR A 31 8.62 -4.84 -14.77
N ARG A 32 8.28 -5.68 -13.78
CA ARG A 32 8.83 -7.04 -13.63
C ARG A 32 8.41 -8.00 -14.75
N ARG A 33 7.22 -7.80 -15.32
CA ARG A 33 6.64 -8.70 -16.33
C ARG A 33 6.86 -8.25 -17.77
N GLN A 34 7.01 -6.95 -18.03
CA GLN A 34 6.98 -6.39 -19.37
C GLN A 34 8.31 -5.79 -19.83
N LEU A 35 9.23 -5.50 -18.92
CA LEU A 35 10.54 -4.94 -19.26
C LEU A 35 11.64 -5.99 -19.00
N PRO A 36 12.42 -6.41 -20.02
CA PRO A 36 13.56 -7.30 -19.79
C PRO A 36 14.68 -6.56 -19.06
N SER A 37 15.56 -7.30 -18.37
CA SER A 37 16.62 -6.72 -17.53
C SER A 37 17.61 -5.82 -18.28
N LEU A 38 17.76 -6.01 -19.60
CA LEU A 38 18.60 -5.18 -20.46
C LEU A 38 17.97 -3.80 -20.77
N HIS A 39 16.64 -3.69 -20.69
CA HIS A 39 15.90 -2.49 -21.08
C HIS A 39 16.30 -1.28 -20.21
N PRO A 40 16.55 -0.09 -20.78
CA PRO A 40 16.96 1.09 -20.00
C PRO A 40 15.98 1.44 -18.87
N LEU A 41 14.67 1.38 -19.14
CA LEU A 41 13.64 1.61 -18.11
C LEU A 41 13.66 0.56 -17.00
N TRP A 42 14.04 -0.69 -17.27
CA TRP A 42 14.21 -1.67 -16.19
C TRP A 42 15.34 -1.25 -15.25
N LYS A 43 16.48 -0.88 -15.82
CA LYS A 43 17.66 -0.47 -15.03
C LYS A 43 17.36 0.77 -14.20
N LEU A 44 16.58 1.71 -14.76
CA LEU A 44 16.13 2.90 -14.05
C LEU A 44 15.16 2.56 -12.92
N LEU A 45 14.12 1.77 -13.18
CA LEU A 45 13.01 1.58 -12.23
C LEU A 45 13.28 0.50 -11.17
N SER A 46 14.04 -0.54 -11.51
CA SER A 46 14.26 -1.70 -10.62
C SER A 46 14.77 -1.34 -9.21
N PRO A 47 15.71 -0.38 -9.04
CA PRO A 47 16.14 0.06 -7.71
C PRO A 47 15.02 0.71 -6.88
N HIS A 48 14.10 1.45 -7.52
CA HIS A 48 13.02 2.19 -6.85
C HIS A 48 11.82 1.31 -6.48
N LEU A 49 11.68 0.15 -7.13
CA LEU A 49 10.59 -0.81 -6.90
C LEU A 49 11.00 -1.95 -5.97
N ARG A 50 12.23 -1.88 -5.40
CA ARG A 50 12.75 -2.91 -4.50
C ARG A 50 11.93 -2.93 -3.22
N GLY A 51 11.34 -4.08 -2.93
CA GLY A 51 10.61 -4.32 -1.68
C GLY A 51 9.12 -4.00 -1.74
N THR A 52 8.63 -3.24 -2.74
CA THR A 52 7.20 -2.88 -2.89
C THR A 52 6.28 -4.10 -2.80
N LEU A 53 6.50 -5.11 -3.63
CA LEU A 53 5.69 -6.33 -3.62
C LEU A 53 5.76 -7.09 -2.27
N ALA A 54 6.91 -7.05 -1.60
CA ALA A 54 7.10 -7.76 -0.34
C ALA A 54 6.34 -7.09 0.81
N ILE A 55 6.45 -5.76 0.93
CA ILE A 55 5.77 -5.03 1.99
C ILE A 55 4.25 -4.99 1.78
N ASP A 56 3.79 -4.88 0.53
CA ASP A 56 2.35 -4.86 0.22
C ASP A 56 1.71 -6.22 0.47
N THR A 57 2.43 -7.30 0.14
CA THR A 57 2.00 -8.67 0.48
C THR A 57 1.94 -8.86 1.99
N PHE A 58 2.96 -8.42 2.74
CA PHE A 58 2.94 -8.46 4.20
C PHE A 58 1.77 -7.65 4.78
N GLY A 59 1.51 -6.45 4.25
CA GLY A 59 0.38 -5.61 4.64
C GLY A 59 -0.97 -6.31 4.46
N ARG A 60 -1.17 -7.03 3.35
CA ARG A 60 -2.39 -7.83 3.14
C ARG A 60 -2.56 -9.00 4.10
N HIS A 61 -1.48 -9.49 4.72
CA HIS A 61 -1.53 -10.62 5.65
C HIS A 61 -1.61 -10.22 7.12
N VAL A 62 -1.15 -9.02 7.49
CA VAL A 62 -1.03 -8.62 8.91
C VAL A 62 -1.79 -7.32 9.21
N LEU A 63 -1.79 -6.37 8.27
CA LEU A 63 -2.38 -5.04 8.49
C LEU A 63 -3.86 -5.00 8.09
N LEU A 64 -4.20 -5.47 6.89
CA LEU A 64 -5.52 -5.31 6.26
C LEU A 64 -6.55 -6.44 6.46
N PRO A 65 -6.23 -7.69 6.81
CA PRO A 65 -7.25 -8.72 6.91
C PRO A 65 -8.18 -8.46 8.10
N ALA A 66 -9.34 -9.13 8.11
CA ALA A 66 -10.27 -9.05 9.24
C ALA A 66 -9.57 -9.42 10.56
N GLY A 67 -9.70 -8.56 11.57
CA GLY A 67 -8.99 -8.68 12.84
C GLY A 67 -7.50 -8.32 12.79
N GLY A 68 -7.02 -7.79 11.65
CA GLY A 68 -5.66 -7.27 11.47
C GLY A 68 -5.45 -5.93 12.17
N VAL A 69 -4.23 -5.40 12.06
CA VAL A 69 -3.84 -4.18 12.80
C VAL A 69 -4.75 -3.00 12.50
N ALA A 70 -5.19 -2.81 11.24
CA ALA A 70 -6.08 -1.72 10.87
C ALA A 70 -7.43 -1.81 11.61
N ASP A 71 -7.99 -3.00 11.75
CA ASP A 71 -9.24 -3.22 12.49
C ASP A 71 -9.11 -2.91 13.99
N LEU A 72 -7.92 -3.13 14.55
CA LEU A 72 -7.67 -2.96 15.98
C LEU A 72 -7.33 -1.52 16.37
N VAL A 73 -6.74 -0.73 15.46
CA VAL A 73 -6.16 0.59 15.81
C VAL A 73 -6.79 1.77 15.07
N LEU A 74 -7.46 1.54 13.94
CA LEU A 74 -8.12 2.60 13.17
C LEU A 74 -9.62 2.62 13.47
N SER A 75 -10.18 3.82 13.63
CA SER A 75 -11.63 3.95 13.89
C SER A 75 -12.50 3.57 12.69
N ILE A 76 -11.92 3.57 11.48
CA ILE A 76 -12.58 3.09 10.25
C ILE A 76 -12.30 1.60 9.96
N GLY A 77 -11.63 0.89 10.88
CA GLY A 77 -11.42 -0.54 10.82
C GLY A 77 -12.73 -1.33 10.76
N GLY A 78 -12.65 -2.62 10.40
CA GLY A 78 -13.82 -3.49 10.26
C GLY A 78 -14.56 -3.31 8.93
N GLY A 79 -13.84 -2.89 7.88
CA GLY A 79 -14.37 -2.75 6.53
C GLY A 79 -14.95 -1.38 6.18
N GLY A 80 -14.89 -0.39 7.07
CA GLY A 80 -15.30 0.99 6.79
C GLY A 80 -16.80 1.19 6.51
N LEU A 81 -17.62 0.15 6.73
CA LEU A 81 -19.06 0.13 6.42
C LEU A 81 -19.97 0.67 7.53
N ASN A 82 -19.40 1.14 8.65
CA ASN A 82 -20.17 1.67 9.78
C ASN A 82 -20.21 3.21 9.82
N VAL A 83 -20.21 3.85 8.64
CA VAL A 83 -20.76 5.21 8.46
C VAL A 83 -22.21 5.12 8.01
#